data_AF-A0A378C1I8-F1
#
_entry.id   AF-A0A378C1I8-F1
#
_cell.length_a   1.000
_cell.length_b   1.000
_cell.length_c   1.000
_cell.angle_alpha   90.00
_cell.angle_beta   90.00
_cell.angle_gamma   90.00
#
_symmetry.space_group_name_H-M   'P 1'
#
loop_
_entity.id
_entity.type
_entity.pdbx_description
1 polymer ?
#
loop_
_entity_poly.entity_id
_entity_poly.type
_entity_poly.pdbx_seq_one_letter_code
_entity_poly.pdbx_strand_id
1 'polypeptide(L)'
;MIHSPRVCVQVQSVYIESQSSPEEERYVFAYTVTIRNLGRSQVQLLGRYWLITNGHGRETEVQGEGVVGEQPHIPAGGEYQYTSGAVD
;
A
#
# COMPACT_ATOMS: atom_id res chain seq x y z
N MET A 1 -11.21 18.75 20.31
CA MET A 1 -10.06 18.07 19.67
C MET A 1 -10.21 18.13 18.14
N ILE A 2 -9.75 19.23 17.50
CA ILE A 2 -10.06 19.54 16.08
C ILE A 2 -8.87 19.27 15.13
N HIS A 3 -7.86 18.48 15.55
CA HIS A 3 -6.56 18.45 14.84
C HIS A 3 -6.02 17.05 14.51
N SER A 4 -6.80 15.98 14.61
CA SER A 4 -6.33 14.68 14.12
C SER A 4 -6.34 14.68 12.59
N PRO A 5 -5.24 14.28 11.92
CA PRO A 5 -5.23 14.11 10.47
C PRO A 5 -6.28 13.07 10.08
N ARG A 6 -7.03 13.36 9.01
CA ARG A 6 -8.06 12.45 8.50
C ARG A 6 -7.56 11.87 7.20
N VAL A 7 -6.97 10.68 7.25
CA VAL A 7 -6.42 9.99 6.08
C VAL A 7 -7.31 8.79 5.74
N CYS A 8 -7.65 8.64 4.47
CA CYS A 8 -8.35 7.48 3.94
C CYS A 8 -7.40 6.73 3.00
N VAL A 9 -7.27 5.43 3.20
CA VAL A 9 -6.47 4.55 2.33
C VAL A 9 -7.41 3.60 1.62
N GLN A 10 -7.30 3.53 0.31
CA GLN A 10 -8.01 2.56 -0.53
C GLN A 10 -7.00 1.72 -1.29
N VAL A 11 -7.28 0.43 -1.43
CA VAL A 11 -6.42 -0.51 -2.13
C VAL A 11 -7.25 -1.29 -3.13
N GLN A 12 -6.73 -1.42 -4.35
CA GLN A 12 -7.26 -2.31 -5.38
C GLN A 12 -6.15 -3.29 -5.75
N SER A 13 -6.42 -4.59 -5.68
CA SER A 13 -5.48 -5.64 -6.08
C SER A 13 -5.95 -6.35 -7.34
N VAL A 14 -4.99 -6.86 -8.11
CA VAL A 14 -5.22 -7.67 -9.29
C VAL A 14 -4.18 -8.79 -9.35
N TYR A 15 -4.65 -10.01 -9.64
CA TYR A 15 -3.78 -11.16 -9.90
C TYR A 15 -3.13 -11.01 -11.28
N ILE A 16 -1.82 -11.23 -11.36
CA ILE A 16 -1.03 -11.11 -12.59
C ILE A 16 -0.72 -12.52 -13.10
N GLU A 17 -1.62 -13.06 -13.91
CA GLU A 17 -1.51 -14.42 -14.47
C GLU A 17 -0.19 -14.63 -15.22
N SER A 18 0.25 -13.65 -16.01
CA SER A 18 1.48 -13.73 -16.81
C SER A 18 2.78 -13.78 -16.00
N GLN A 19 2.76 -13.50 -14.70
CA GLN A 19 3.92 -13.57 -13.80
C GLN A 19 3.78 -14.66 -12.74
N SER A 20 2.66 -15.39 -12.76
CA SER A 20 2.32 -16.42 -11.79
C SER A 20 2.50 -17.80 -12.40
N SER A 21 2.81 -18.78 -11.55
CA SER A 21 2.90 -20.19 -11.90
C SER A 21 2.25 -21.01 -10.78
N PRO A 22 0.95 -21.33 -10.89
CA PRO A 22 0.26 -22.12 -9.88
C PRO A 22 0.87 -23.50 -9.66
N GLU A 23 1.49 -24.10 -10.68
CA GLU A 23 2.21 -25.37 -10.60
C GLU A 23 3.47 -25.28 -9.72
N GLU A 24 4.04 -24.09 -9.58
CA GLU A 24 5.20 -23.80 -8.73
C GLU A 24 4.82 -23.10 -7.42
N GLU A 25 3.53 -23.06 -7.07
CA GLU A 25 2.99 -22.34 -5.91
C GLU A 25 3.36 -20.84 -5.90
N ARG A 26 3.55 -20.24 -7.08
CA ARG A 26 3.94 -18.84 -7.24
C ARG A 26 2.77 -17.98 -7.69
N TYR A 27 2.32 -17.03 -6.86
CA TYR A 27 1.20 -16.15 -7.17
C TYR A 27 1.59 -14.68 -7.05
N VAL A 28 1.51 -13.95 -8.16
CA VAL A 28 1.89 -12.54 -8.23
C VAL A 28 0.65 -11.66 -8.25
N PHE A 29 0.62 -10.68 -7.35
CA PHE A 29 -0.43 -9.66 -7.29
C PHE A 29 0.18 -8.28 -7.46
N ALA A 30 -0.44 -7.45 -8.30
CA ALA A 30 -0.23 -6.01 -8.27
C ALA A 30 -1.30 -5.38 -7.40
N TYR A 31 -0.93 -4.33 -6.66
CA TYR A 31 -1.88 -3.52 -5.91
C TYR A 31 -1.63 -2.03 -6.13
N THR A 32 -2.72 -1.29 -6.29
CA THR A 32 -2.73 0.16 -6.37
C THR A 32 -3.30 0.71 -5.06
N VAL A 33 -2.51 1.53 -4.36
CA VAL A 33 -2.92 2.20 -3.13
C VAL A 33 -3.18 3.67 -3.43
N THR A 34 -4.36 4.16 -3.05
CA THR A 34 -4.70 5.59 -3.06
C THR A 34 -4.81 6.09 -1.63
N ILE A 35 -4.00 7.07 -1.28
CA ILE A 35 -3.98 7.74 0.03
C ILE A 35 -4.58 9.12 -0.13
N ARG A 36 -5.74 9.37 0.49
CA ARG A 36 -6.43 10.66 0.46
C ARG A 36 -6.33 11.36 1.80
N ASN A 37 -5.85 12.59 1.78
CA ASN A 37 -5.88 13.47 2.95
C ASN A 37 -7.22 14.23 2.98
N LEU A 38 -8.16 13.71 3.75
CA LEU A 38 -9.47 14.32 4.01
C LEU A 38 -9.43 15.34 5.17
N GLY A 39 -8.23 15.65 5.68
CA GLY A 39 -7.99 16.62 6.73
C GLY A 39 -7.88 18.05 6.21
N ARG A 40 -7.61 18.98 7.12
CA ARG A 40 -7.48 20.42 6.82
C ARG A 40 -6.03 20.92 6.80
N SER A 41 -5.08 20.06 7.11
CA SER A 41 -3.64 20.34 7.11
C SER A 41 -2.93 19.33 6.23
N GLN A 42 -1.78 19.72 5.65
CA GLN A 42 -0.92 18.81 4.92
C GLN A 42 -0.44 17.66 5.82
N VAL A 43 -0.30 16.47 5.24
CA VAL A 43 0.32 15.29 5.87
C VAL A 43 1.51 14.83 5.05
N GLN A 44 2.38 14.02 5.65
CA GLN A 44 3.47 13.35 4.95
C GLN A 44 3.44 11.86 5.28
N LEU A 45 3.58 11.01 4.26
CA LEU A 45 3.85 9.59 4.50
C LEU A 45 5.34 9.41 4.79
N LEU A 46 5.66 8.90 5.98
CA LEU A 46 7.04 8.70 6.41
C LEU A 46 7.52 7.26 6.21
N GLY A 47 6.64 6.29 6.43
CA GLY A 47 6.98 4.88 6.36
C GLY A 47 5.74 4.02 6.19
N ARG A 48 6.00 2.73 5.94
CA ARG A 48 4.99 1.71 5.75
C ARG A 48 5.34 0.48 6.56
N TYR A 49 4.30 -0.26 6.94
CA TYR A 49 4.38 -1.58 7.51
C TYR A 49 3.29 -2.43 6.83
N TRP A 50 3.67 -3.60 6.34
CA TRP A 50 2.78 -4.59 5.77
C TRP A 50 2.94 -5.89 6.53
N LEU A 51 1.82 -6.46 6.96
CA LEU A 51 1.71 -7.84 7.36
C LEU A 51 0.98 -8.57 6.23
N ILE A 52 1.68 -9.46 5.53
CA ILE A 52 1.15 -10.20 4.40
C ILE A 52 0.92 -11.63 4.85
N THR A 53 -0.33 -12.06 4.92
CA THR A 53 -0.71 -13.44 5.23
C THR A 53 -1.05 -14.17 3.94
N ASN A 54 -0.39 -15.30 3.71
CA ASN A 54 -0.59 -16.07 2.51
C ASN A 54 -1.70 -17.12 2.60
N GLY A 55 -1.96 -17.84 1.50
CA GLY A 55 -3.02 -18.87 1.44
C GLY A 55 -2.83 -20.03 2.43
N HIS A 56 -1.60 -20.27 2.90
CA HIS A 56 -1.26 -21.27 3.91
C HIS A 56 -1.22 -20.71 5.35
N GLY A 57 -1.55 -19.43 5.54
CA GLY A 57 -1.50 -18.76 6.83
C GLY A 57 -0.09 -18.34 7.27
N ARG A 58 0.92 -18.41 6.39
CA ARG A 58 2.26 -17.89 6.68
C ARG A 58 2.26 -16.37 6.58
N GLU A 59 2.83 -15.72 7.59
CA GLU A 59 2.95 -14.28 7.65
C GLU A 59 4.34 -13.81 7.19
N THR A 60 4.38 -12.72 6.43
CA THR A 60 5.59 -12.01 6.03
C THR A 60 5.43 -10.53 6.37
N GLU A 61 6.40 -9.99 7.11
CA GLU A 61 6.43 -8.58 7.48
C GLU A 61 7.35 -7.80 6.54
N VAL A 62 6.83 -6.70 5.98
CA VAL A 62 7.61 -5.77 5.16
C VAL A 62 7.46 -4.37 5.71
N GLN A 63 8.57 -3.78 6.13
CA GLN A 63 8.61 -2.42 6.66
C GLN A 63 9.70 -1.59 5.99
N GLY A 64 9.51 -0.27 5.96
CA GLY A 64 10.52 0.65 5.46
C GLY A 64 10.02 2.07 5.33
N GLU A 65 10.95 2.96 5.01
CA GLU A 65 10.64 4.36 4.75
C GLU A 65 9.87 4.53 3.44
N GLY A 66 8.95 5.48 3.44
CA GLY A 66 8.20 5.87 2.26
C GLY A 66 7.34 4.76 1.66
N VAL A 67 6.99 4.97 0.40
CA VAL A 67 6.38 4.01 -0.53
C VAL A 67 7.06 4.21 -1.87
N VAL A 68 7.38 3.12 -2.58
CA VAL A 68 8.04 3.15 -3.91
C VAL A 68 9.29 4.05 -4.01
N GLY A 69 10.00 4.27 -2.89
CA GLY A 69 11.18 5.13 -2.81
C GLY A 69 10.89 6.60 -2.46
N GLU A 70 9.64 6.96 -2.15
CA GLU A 70 9.21 8.34 -1.89
C GLU A 70 8.52 8.49 -0.53
N GLN A 71 8.66 9.67 0.10
CA GLN A 71 7.90 10.11 1.28
C GLN A 71 6.96 11.27 0.91
N PRO A 72 5.82 10.99 0.24
CA PRO A 72 5.00 12.02 -0.35
C PRO A 72 4.37 12.95 0.69
N HIS A 73 4.42 14.25 0.38
CA HIS A 73 3.62 15.27 1.06
C HIS A 73 2.26 15.37 0.37
N ILE A 74 1.18 15.18 1.13
CA ILE A 74 -0.20 15.18 0.61
C ILE A 74 -0.93 16.41 1.17
N PRO A 75 -1.22 17.43 0.35
CA PRO A 75 -1.96 18.62 0.76
C PRO A 75 -3.35 18.27 1.33
N ALA A 76 -3.95 19.21 2.07
CA ALA A 76 -5.33 19.06 2.52
C ALA A 76 -6.27 18.90 1.31
N GLY A 77 -7.12 17.86 1.32
CA GLY A 77 -7.98 17.48 0.20
C GLY A 77 -7.26 16.77 -0.95
N GLY A 78 -5.93 16.63 -0.90
CA GLY A 78 -5.13 15.98 -1.93
C GLY A 78 -5.10 14.46 -1.81
N GLU A 79 -4.56 13.82 -2.86
CA GLU A 79 -4.33 12.38 -2.90
C GLU A 79 -2.96 12.04 -3.48
N TYR A 80 -2.44 10.88 -3.08
CA TYR A 80 -1.24 10.26 -3.66
C TYR A 80 -1.57 8.81 -4.00
N GLN A 81 -1.14 8.36 -5.17
CA GLN A 81 -1.38 7.00 -5.65
C GLN A 81 -0.08 6.34 -6.08
N TYR A 82 0.11 5.09 -5.68
CA TYR A 82 1.24 4.28 -6.14
C TYR A 82 0.79 2.83 -6.40
N THR A 83 1.53 2.15 -7.27
CA THR A 83 1.35 0.72 -7.57
C THR A 83 2.59 -0.05 -7.15
N SER A 84 2.41 -1.23 -6.56
CA SER A 84 3.50 -2.13 -6.16
C SER A 84 3.02 -3.59 -6.25
N GLY A 85 3.92 -4.55 -6.00
CA GLY A 85 3.64 -5.98 -6.08
C GLY A 85 3.77 -6.70 -4.75
N ALA A 86 3.08 -7.82 -4.62
CA ALA A 86 3.29 -8.85 -3.62
C ALA A 86 3.40 -10.20 -4.32
N VAL A 87 4.23 -11.09 -3.78
CA VAL A 87 4.40 -12.46 -4.26
C VAL A 87 4.12 -13.38 -3.10
N ASP A 88 3.20 -14.30 -3.31
CA ASP A 88 3.03 -15.50 -2.49
C ASP A 88 3.85 -16.63 -3.11
#